data_AF-A0A645FWC4-F1
#
_entry.id   AF-A0A645FWC4-F1
#
_cell.length_a   1.000
_cell.length_b   1.000
_cell.length_c   1.000
_cell.angle_alpha   90.00
_cell.angle_beta   90.00
_cell.angle_gamma   90.00
#
_symmetry.space_group_name_H-M   'P 1'
#
loop_
_entity.id
_entity.type
_entity.pdbx_description
1 polymer ?
#
loop_
_entity_poly.entity_id
_entity_poly.type
_entity_poly.pdbx_seq_one_letter_code
_entity_poly.pdbx_strand_id
1 'polypeptide(L)'
;MRSYLKCSVCGYIGEENKIKQVCPACNAPLTSFEHTDYGINEKRLSNLNLHLHPVLTHFPISIAVLSLVVLIIAFSMRSGANSAWILIEKIISIILPFTIIAAMATGLYDAKARLKDAIGRLQKQKIQLGTLFLVVSGISAILVNYEVFSVLGKIAILALSLIGVVLSAMLGKRGASLLVVLIKDHS
;
A
#
# COMPACT_ATOMS: atom_id res chain seq x y z
N MET A 1 -26.56 -11.87 -20.14
CA MET A 1 -26.07 -10.50 -19.88
C MET A 1 -25.43 -10.49 -18.51
N ARG A 2 -24.24 -9.90 -18.34
CA ARG A 2 -23.65 -9.73 -17.00
C ARG A 2 -24.38 -8.55 -16.34
N SER A 3 -25.19 -8.85 -15.33
CA SER A 3 -25.85 -7.83 -14.50
C SER A 3 -24.82 -7.27 -13.52
N TYR A 4 -24.63 -5.96 -13.55
CA TYR A 4 -23.75 -5.25 -12.64
C TYR A 4 -24.58 -4.51 -11.61
N LEU A 5 -24.13 -4.54 -10.36
CA LEU A 5 -24.71 -3.78 -9.27
C LEU A 5 -23.78 -2.61 -8.91
N LYS A 6 -24.36 -1.42 -8.74
CA LYS A 6 -23.68 -0.23 -8.24
C LYS A 6 -24.09 0.01 -6.80
N CYS A 7 -23.12 0.15 -5.90
CA CYS A 7 -23.38 0.63 -4.54
C CYS A 7 -23.71 2.13 -4.56
N SER A 8 -24.87 2.54 -4.06
CA SER A 8 -25.28 3.94 -3.99
C SER A 8 -24.46 4.77 -2.99
N VAL A 9 -23.85 4.12 -2.00
CA VAL A 9 -23.06 4.78 -0.93
C VAL A 9 -21.64 5.16 -1.38
N CYS A 10 -20.95 4.28 -2.13
CA CYS A 10 -19.56 4.53 -2.54
C CYS A 10 -19.30 4.42 -4.05
N GLY A 11 -20.30 4.06 -4.84
CA GLY A 11 -20.17 3.90 -6.29
C GLY A 11 -19.36 2.69 -6.72
N TYR A 12 -19.19 1.67 -5.85
CA TYR A 12 -18.56 0.39 -6.22
C TYR A 12 -19.43 -0.33 -7.25
N ILE A 13 -18.83 -0.80 -8.35
CA ILE A 13 -19.50 -1.59 -9.39
C ILE A 13 -18.93 -3.00 -9.36
N GLY A 14 -19.79 -3.99 -9.19
CA GLY A 14 -19.44 -5.41 -9.18
C GLY A 14 -20.47 -6.26 -9.89
N GLU A 15 -20.08 -7.46 -10.32
CA GLU A 15 -21.01 -8.44 -10.87
C GLU A 15 -21.97 -8.91 -9.76
N GLU A 16 -23.27 -8.96 -10.06
CA GLU A 16 -24.33 -9.31 -9.10
C GLU A 16 -24.04 -10.61 -8.33
N ASN A 17 -23.58 -11.64 -9.05
CA ASN A 17 -23.27 -12.96 -8.47
C ASN A 17 -22.09 -12.95 -7.47
N LYS A 18 -21.28 -11.88 -7.44
CA LYS A 18 -20.09 -11.78 -6.58
C LYS A 18 -20.33 -10.96 -5.31
N ILE A 19 -21.44 -10.24 -5.23
CA ILE A 19 -21.76 -9.38 -4.08
C ILE A 19 -22.60 -10.18 -3.08
N LYS A 20 -22.05 -10.48 -1.90
CA LYS A 20 -22.69 -11.38 -0.92
C LYS A 20 -23.65 -10.68 0.03
N GLN A 21 -23.13 -9.87 0.95
CA GLN A 21 -23.92 -9.34 2.08
C GLN A 21 -23.68 -7.85 2.32
N VAL A 22 -22.46 -7.36 2.09
CA VAL A 22 -22.11 -5.96 2.26
C VAL A 22 -21.20 -5.50 1.12
N CYS A 23 -21.21 -4.20 0.85
CA CYS A 23 -20.31 -3.60 -0.11
C CYS A 23 -18.87 -3.75 0.36
N PRO A 24 -17.98 -4.34 -0.46
CA PRO A 24 -16.59 -4.59 -0.06
C PRO A 24 -15.76 -3.33 0.11
N ALA A 25 -16.18 -2.22 -0.50
CA ALA A 25 -15.44 -0.96 -0.48
C ALA A 25 -15.80 -0.07 0.72
N CYS A 26 -17.05 -0.11 1.17
CA CYS A 26 -17.56 0.80 2.21
C CYS A 26 -18.37 0.12 3.33
N ASN A 27 -18.59 -1.19 3.27
CA ASN A 27 -19.44 -1.98 4.18
C ASN A 27 -20.93 -1.57 4.18
N ALA A 28 -21.43 -0.88 3.16
CA ALA A 28 -22.87 -0.62 3.02
C ALA A 28 -23.67 -1.95 2.90
N PRO A 29 -24.91 -2.03 3.42
CA PRO A 29 -25.73 -3.23 3.30
C PRO A 29 -26.10 -3.53 1.84
N LEU A 30 -26.47 -4.78 1.55
CA LEU A 30 -26.88 -5.22 0.21
C LEU A 30 -28.05 -4.39 -0.36
N THR A 31 -28.91 -3.85 0.51
CA THR A 31 -30.02 -2.97 0.13
C THR A 31 -29.58 -1.64 -0.48
N SER A 32 -28.31 -1.26 -0.34
CA SER A 32 -27.73 -0.06 -0.97
C SER A 32 -27.19 -0.31 -2.38
N PHE A 33 -27.54 -1.42 -3.02
CA PHE A 33 -27.15 -1.73 -4.39
C PHE A 33 -28.30 -1.52 -5.37
N GLU A 34 -27.97 -0.91 -6.51
CA GLU A 34 -28.89 -0.63 -7.60
C GLU A 34 -28.35 -1.30 -8.88
N HIS A 35 -29.23 -1.88 -9.70
CA HIS A 35 -28.83 -2.41 -11.00
C HIS A 35 -28.33 -1.30 -11.90
N THR A 36 -27.24 -1.57 -12.61
CA THR A 36 -26.68 -0.64 -13.58
C THR A 36 -26.36 -1.38 -14.87
N ASP A 37 -26.86 -0.84 -15.98
CA ASP A 37 -26.43 -1.21 -17.33
C ASP A 37 -25.07 -0.58 -17.62
N TYR A 38 -24.08 -0.92 -16.81
CA TYR A 38 -22.76 -0.33 -16.91
C TYR A 38 -21.97 -0.99 -18.04
N GLY A 39 -21.96 -0.36 -19.21
CA GLY A 39 -21.00 -0.66 -20.26
C GLY A 39 -19.59 -0.26 -19.80
N ILE A 40 -18.77 -1.22 -19.38
CA ILE A 40 -17.37 -0.93 -19.02
C ILE A 40 -16.63 -0.53 -20.30
N ASN A 41 -16.27 0.76 -20.42
CA ASN A 41 -15.45 1.26 -21.51
C ASN A 41 -14.11 0.49 -21.58
N GLU A 42 -13.74 -0.03 -22.75
CA GLU A 42 -12.55 -0.90 -22.95
C GLU A 42 -11.24 -0.26 -22.45
N LYS A 43 -11.08 1.07 -22.59
CA LYS A 43 -9.90 1.79 -22.05
C LYS A 43 -9.83 1.71 -20.52
N ARG A 44 -10.99 1.68 -19.86
CA ARG A 44 -11.11 1.56 -18.40
C ARG A 44 -10.87 0.13 -17.94
N LEU A 45 -11.27 -0.87 -18.73
CA LEU A 45 -10.98 -2.29 -18.51
C LEU A 45 -9.48 -2.59 -18.66
N SER A 46 -8.84 -2.02 -19.69
CA SER A 46 -7.40 -2.16 -19.95
C SER A 46 -6.55 -1.61 -18.79
N ASN A 47 -6.89 -0.43 -18.27
CA ASN A 47 -6.23 0.14 -17.08
C ASN A 47 -6.47 -0.70 -15.81
N LEU A 48 -7.61 -1.40 -15.71
CA LEU A 48 -7.94 -2.27 -14.58
C LEU A 48 -7.17 -3.61 -14.64
N ASN A 49 -6.84 -4.08 -15.84
CA ASN A 49 -6.00 -5.25 -16.10
C ASN A 49 -4.50 -4.95 -15.98
N LEU A 50 -4.13 -3.67 -15.88
CA LEU A 50 -2.77 -3.27 -15.62
C LEU A 50 -2.45 -3.57 -14.14
N HIS A 51 -1.88 -4.76 -13.87
CA HIS A 51 -1.46 -5.24 -12.54
C HIS A 51 -0.35 -4.40 -11.87
N LEU A 52 -0.17 -3.14 -12.29
CA LEU A 52 0.76 -2.19 -11.68
C LEU A 52 0.43 -1.92 -10.21
N HIS A 53 -0.85 -1.92 -9.81
CA HIS A 53 -1.22 -1.63 -8.42
C HIS A 53 -0.72 -2.71 -7.44
N PRO A 54 -0.88 -4.03 -7.69
CA PRO A 54 -0.20 -5.07 -6.91
C PRO A 54 1.32 -4.90 -6.92
N VAL A 55 1.94 -4.74 -8.09
CA VAL A 55 3.40 -4.70 -8.21
C VAL A 55 4.00 -3.53 -7.42
N LEU A 56 3.43 -2.32 -7.59
CA LEU A 56 3.96 -1.11 -6.96
C LEU A 56 3.68 -1.02 -5.46
N THR A 57 2.65 -1.71 -4.96
CA THR A 57 2.36 -1.77 -3.51
C THR A 57 3.25 -2.74 -2.75
N HIS A 58 3.86 -3.71 -3.43
CA HIS A 58 4.82 -4.64 -2.81
C HIS A 58 6.24 -4.07 -2.68
N PHE A 59 6.67 -3.12 -3.54
CA PHE A 59 8.02 -2.54 -3.43
C PHE A 59 8.29 -1.89 -2.07
N PRO A 60 7.43 -1.01 -1.52
CA PRO A 60 7.71 -0.40 -0.21
C PRO A 60 7.81 -1.42 0.91
N ILE A 61 7.06 -2.53 0.83
CA ILE A 61 7.11 -3.61 1.83
C ILE A 61 8.48 -4.31 1.76
N SER A 62 8.89 -4.76 0.57
CA SER A 62 10.16 -5.44 0.38
C SER A 62 11.35 -4.57 0.76
N ILE A 63 11.33 -3.29 0.37
CA ILE A 63 12.40 -2.33 0.66
C ILE A 63 12.46 -2.02 2.16
N ALA A 64 11.33 -1.87 2.85
CA ALA A 64 11.32 -1.65 4.30
C ALA A 64 11.88 -2.85 5.08
N VAL A 65 11.53 -4.07 4.70
CA VAL A 65 12.09 -5.29 5.31
C VAL A 65 13.59 -5.38 5.04
N LEU A 66 14.02 -5.08 3.81
CA LEU A 66 15.44 -5.07 3.46
C LEU A 66 16.22 -4.02 4.28
N SER A 67 15.70 -2.81 4.41
CA SER A 67 16.28 -1.75 5.26
C SER A 67 16.49 -2.23 6.70
N LEU A 68 15.48 -2.87 7.30
CA LEU A 68 15.59 -3.40 8.65
C LEU A 68 16.71 -4.44 8.78
N VAL A 69 16.79 -5.39 7.83
CA VAL A 69 17.82 -6.43 7.82
C VAL A 69 19.21 -5.83 7.65
N VAL A 70 19.38 -4.88 6.72
CA VAL A 70 20.65 -4.19 6.48
C VAL A 70 21.10 -3.43 7.73
N LEU A 71 20.20 -2.72 8.41
CA LEU A 71 20.49 -2.01 9.65
C LEU A 71 20.95 -2.94 10.77
N ILE A 72 20.30 -4.09 10.95
CA ILE A 72 20.69 -5.10 11.94
C ILE A 72 22.11 -5.60 11.67
N ILE A 73 22.44 -5.90 10.41
CA ILE A 73 23.78 -6.33 10.01
C ILE A 73 24.79 -5.19 10.24
N ALA A 74 24.50 -3.99 9.74
CA ALA A 74 25.38 -2.83 9.85
C ALA A 74 25.74 -2.49 11.30
N PHE A 75 24.77 -2.58 12.22
CA PHE A 75 24.98 -2.24 13.62
C PHE A 75 25.57 -3.38 14.45
N SER A 76 25.47 -4.63 13.98
CA SER A 76 26.12 -5.78 14.63
C SER A 76 27.61 -5.90 14.30
N MET A 77 28.06 -5.28 13.20
CA MET A 77 29.45 -5.33 12.76
C MET A 77 30.34 -4.31 13.48
N ARG A 78 31.64 -4.63 13.60
CA ARG A 78 32.65 -3.73 14.15
C ARG A 78 32.82 -2.49 13.26
N SER A 79 33.14 -1.33 13.86
CA SER A 79 33.06 0.01 13.26
C SER A 79 33.90 0.26 11.99
N GLY A 80 34.77 -0.67 11.57
CA GLY A 80 35.51 -0.58 10.31
C GLY A 80 34.86 -1.34 9.15
N ALA A 81 34.05 -2.36 9.44
CA ALA A 81 33.45 -3.24 8.43
C ALA A 81 31.99 -2.91 8.13
N ASN A 82 31.39 -1.96 8.85
CA ASN A 82 30.00 -1.55 8.68
C ASN A 82 29.78 -0.43 7.65
N SER A 83 30.86 0.22 7.17
CA SER A 83 30.77 1.38 6.27
C SER A 83 30.04 1.08 4.96
N ALA A 84 30.30 -0.09 4.36
CA ALA A 84 29.61 -0.53 3.14
C ALA A 84 28.11 -0.74 3.38
N TRP A 85 27.72 -1.34 4.50
CA TRP A 85 26.31 -1.58 4.85
C TRP A 85 25.56 -0.28 5.15
N ILE A 86 26.22 0.67 5.81
CA ILE A 86 25.67 2.02 6.03
C ILE A 86 25.45 2.74 4.70
N LEU A 87 26.38 2.61 3.75
CA LEU A 87 26.21 3.20 2.42
C LEU A 87 25.00 2.59 1.67
N ILE A 88 24.86 1.27 1.72
CA ILE A 88 23.69 0.57 1.14
C ILE A 88 22.41 1.12 1.78
N GLU A 89 22.38 1.25 3.11
CA GLU A 89 21.21 1.76 3.83
C GLU A 89 20.90 3.21 3.48
N LYS A 90 21.90 4.08 3.29
CA LYS A 90 21.69 5.45 2.83
C LYS A 90 20.95 5.47 1.49
N ILE A 91 21.37 4.65 0.54
CA ILE A 91 20.72 4.54 -0.78
C ILE A 91 19.29 4.03 -0.64
N ILE A 92 19.08 2.95 0.13
CA ILE A 92 17.76 2.36 0.38
C ILE A 92 16.80 3.39 1.02
N SER A 93 17.27 4.11 2.04
CA SER A 93 16.48 5.08 2.78
C SER A 93 16.04 6.27 1.92
N ILE A 94 16.82 6.64 0.90
CA ILE A 94 16.43 7.66 -0.09
C ILE A 94 15.38 7.10 -1.05
N ILE A 95 15.52 5.86 -1.51
CA ILE A 95 14.61 5.24 -2.49
C ILE A 95 13.23 4.96 -1.88
N LEU A 96 13.17 4.50 -0.63
CA LEU A 96 11.95 4.09 0.06
C LEU A 96 10.80 5.13 -0.03
N PRO A 97 10.96 6.42 0.34
CA PRO A 97 9.88 7.40 0.26
C PRO A 97 9.34 7.58 -1.17
N PHE A 98 10.19 7.52 -2.20
CA PHE A 98 9.73 7.59 -3.59
C PHE A 98 8.88 6.39 -3.98
N THR A 99 9.24 5.18 -3.53
CA THR A 99 8.43 3.99 -3.80
C THR A 99 7.08 4.05 -3.08
N ILE A 100 7.02 4.63 -1.88
CA ILE A 100 5.76 4.87 -1.15
C ILE A 100 4.88 5.84 -1.93
N ILE A 101 5.44 6.95 -2.44
CA ILE A 101 4.70 7.92 -3.26
C ILE A 101 4.16 7.26 -4.53
N ALA A 102 4.96 6.45 -5.22
CA ALA A 102 4.52 5.72 -6.41
C ALA A 102 3.39 4.70 -6.09
N ALA A 103 3.51 3.97 -4.99
CA ALA A 103 2.49 3.04 -4.50
C ALA A 103 1.18 3.77 -4.14
N MET A 104 1.28 4.93 -3.49
CA MET A 104 0.13 5.77 -3.16
C MET A 104 -0.54 6.33 -4.42
N ALA A 105 0.24 6.88 -5.36
CA ALA A 105 -0.27 7.41 -6.61
C ALA A 105 -1.05 6.35 -7.39
N THR A 106 -0.43 5.18 -7.60
CA THR A 106 -1.09 4.06 -8.30
C THR A 106 -2.31 3.53 -7.56
N GLY A 107 -2.29 3.51 -6.23
CA GLY A 107 -3.48 3.17 -5.43
C GLY A 107 -4.62 4.18 -5.52
N LEU A 108 -4.32 5.47 -5.75
CA LEU A 108 -5.34 6.48 -6.02
C LEU A 108 -5.89 6.34 -7.45
N TYR A 109 -5.04 6.03 -8.44
CA TYR A 109 -5.49 5.79 -9.81
C TYR A 109 -6.39 4.55 -9.90
N ASP A 110 -6.01 3.43 -9.28
CA ASP A 110 -6.85 2.22 -9.23
C ASP A 110 -8.19 2.47 -8.50
N ALA A 111 -8.17 3.26 -7.42
CA ALA A 111 -9.39 3.64 -6.73
C ALA A 111 -10.33 4.52 -7.58
N LYS A 112 -9.80 5.49 -8.35
CA LYS A 112 -10.61 6.29 -9.29
C LYS A 112 -11.16 5.47 -10.45
N ALA A 113 -10.42 4.45 -10.90
CA ALA A 113 -10.90 3.53 -11.93
C ALA A 113 -12.11 2.72 -11.42
N ARG A 114 -12.07 2.28 -10.16
CA ARG A 114 -13.08 1.40 -9.51
C ARG A 114 -14.25 2.11 -8.84
N LEU A 115 -14.07 3.32 -8.32
CA LEU A 115 -15.08 4.07 -7.57
C LEU A 115 -15.43 5.34 -8.34
N LYS A 116 -16.70 5.47 -8.76
CA LYS A 116 -17.15 6.59 -9.60
C LYS A 116 -17.31 7.90 -8.82
N ASP A 117 -17.80 7.83 -7.58
CA ASP A 117 -18.35 9.01 -6.90
C ASP A 117 -17.76 9.30 -5.48
N ALA A 118 -17.20 8.32 -4.76
CA ALA A 118 -16.65 8.56 -3.41
C ALA A 118 -15.41 7.74 -3.05
N ILE A 119 -14.44 8.37 -2.37
CA ILE A 119 -13.32 7.68 -1.71
C ILE A 119 -13.90 6.87 -0.54
N GLY A 120 -14.10 5.57 -0.75
CA GLY A 120 -14.60 4.65 0.26
C GLY A 120 -13.79 4.67 1.55
N ARG A 121 -14.41 4.26 2.67
CA ARG A 121 -13.78 4.23 4.02
C ARG A 121 -12.42 3.51 4.01
N LEU A 122 -12.31 2.42 3.24
CA LEU A 122 -11.07 1.66 3.11
C LEU A 122 -9.97 2.43 2.37
N GLN A 123 -10.32 3.21 1.34
CA GLN A 123 -9.34 4.02 0.61
C GLN A 123 -8.82 5.18 1.48
N LYS A 124 -9.69 5.81 2.31
CA LYS A 124 -9.25 6.83 3.29
C LYS A 124 -8.23 6.27 4.29
N GLN A 125 -8.49 5.07 4.81
CA GLN A 125 -7.57 4.39 5.72
C GLN A 125 -6.23 4.03 5.05
N LYS A 126 -6.24 3.62 3.77
CA LYS A 126 -5.02 3.38 3.00
C LYS A 126 -4.19 4.65 2.82
N ILE A 127 -4.83 5.77 2.53
CA ILE A 127 -4.15 7.07 2.42
C ILE A 127 -3.53 7.45 3.76
N GLN A 128 -4.28 7.35 4.88
CA GLN A 128 -3.76 7.67 6.21
C GLN A 128 -2.54 6.82 6.59
N LEU A 129 -2.61 5.49 6.41
CA LEU A 129 -1.49 4.60 6.69
C LEU A 129 -0.30 4.85 5.76
N GLY A 130 -0.55 5.11 4.47
CA GLY A 130 0.49 5.46 3.50
C GLY A 130 1.20 6.77 3.84
N THR A 131 0.45 7.80 4.24
CA THR A 131 1.01 9.08 4.70
C THR A 131 1.84 8.90 5.97
N LEU A 132 1.35 8.14 6.95
CA LEU A 132 2.11 7.85 8.16
C LEU A 132 3.42 7.12 7.85
N PHE A 133 3.37 6.13 6.95
CA PHE A 133 4.55 5.40 6.51
C PHE A 133 5.54 6.30 5.76
N LEU A 134 5.05 7.22 4.93
CA LEU A 134 5.90 8.21 4.25
C LEU A 134 6.65 9.10 5.24
N VAL A 135 5.97 9.62 6.28
CA VAL A 135 6.61 10.44 7.33
C VAL A 135 7.68 9.63 8.07
N VAL A 136 7.36 8.42 8.52
CA VAL A 136 8.33 7.54 9.20
C VAL A 136 9.56 7.28 8.32
N SER A 137 9.34 6.96 7.04
CA SER A 137 10.44 6.73 6.09
C SER A 137 11.29 7.98 5.85
N GLY A 138 10.67 9.16 5.78
CA GLY A 138 11.38 10.42 5.59
C GLY A 138 12.24 10.79 6.80
N ILE A 139 11.72 10.61 8.03
CA ILE A 139 12.50 10.81 9.26
C ILE A 139 13.67 9.82 9.29
N SER A 140 13.43 8.55 8.99
CA SER A 140 14.49 7.53 8.93
C SER A 140 15.57 7.90 7.91
N ALA A 141 15.18 8.36 6.72
CA ALA A 141 16.12 8.80 5.69
C ALA A 141 16.98 9.97 6.13
N ILE A 142 16.40 10.97 6.81
CA ILE A 142 17.16 12.09 7.38
C ILE A 142 18.16 11.58 8.41
N LEU A 143 17.73 10.78 9.40
CA LEU A 143 18.63 10.30 10.46
C LEU A 143 19.81 9.48 9.93
N VAL A 144 19.57 8.63 8.93
CA VAL A 144 20.60 7.80 8.30
C VAL A 144 21.57 8.64 7.45
N ASN A 145 21.07 9.59 6.67
CA ASN A 145 21.92 10.38 5.75
C ASN A 145 22.74 11.46 6.47
N TYR A 146 22.23 11.99 7.59
CA TYR A 146 22.98 12.90 8.48
C TYR A 146 23.86 12.16 9.49
N GLU A 147 24.03 10.84 9.33
CA GLU A 147 24.93 10.01 10.14
C GLU A 147 24.73 10.13 11.66
N VAL A 148 23.48 10.21 12.10
CA VAL A 148 23.14 10.28 13.53
C VAL A 148 23.33 8.89 14.17
N PHE A 149 24.56 8.41 14.24
CA PHE A 149 24.94 7.07 14.71
C PHE A 149 25.39 7.03 16.18
N SER A 150 24.91 7.96 17.00
CA SER A 150 24.99 7.84 18.46
C SER A 150 24.22 6.61 18.95
N VAL A 151 24.44 6.15 20.18
CA VAL A 151 23.71 5.01 20.76
C VAL A 151 22.20 5.22 20.66
N LEU A 152 21.72 6.42 21.03
CA LEU A 152 20.32 6.82 20.90
C LEU A 152 19.86 6.86 19.44
N GLY A 153 20.70 7.38 18.54
CA GLY A 153 20.39 7.45 17.10
C GLY A 153 20.23 6.09 16.45
N LYS A 154 21.09 5.12 16.77
CA LYS A 154 20.97 3.73 16.28
C LYS A 154 19.67 3.07 16.74
N ILE A 155 19.31 3.24 18.02
CA ILE A 155 18.05 2.72 18.58
C ILE A 155 16.86 3.38 17.88
N ALA A 156 16.89 4.70 17.69
CA ALA A 156 15.83 5.43 17.00
C ALA A 156 15.65 4.97 15.54
N ILE A 157 16.74 4.80 14.78
CA ILE A 157 16.70 4.33 13.39
C ILE A 157 16.14 2.91 13.31
N LEU A 158 16.58 1.99 14.17
CA LEU A 158 16.03 0.63 14.24
C LEU A 158 14.55 0.62 14.59
N ALA A 159 14.13 1.44 15.56
CA ALA A 159 12.73 1.55 15.95
C ALA A 159 11.86 2.10 14.80
N LEU A 160 12.32 3.13 14.10
CA LEU A 160 11.64 3.69 12.94
C LEU A 160 11.53 2.67 11.79
N SER A 161 12.60 1.92 11.51
CA SER A 161 12.59 0.87 10.50
C SER A 161 11.59 -0.24 10.84
N LEU A 162 11.54 -0.68 12.12
CA LEU A 162 10.56 -1.65 12.60
C LEU A 162 9.12 -1.13 12.47
N ILE A 163 8.87 0.13 12.86
CA ILE A 163 7.56 0.78 12.68
C ILE A 163 7.20 0.82 11.19
N GLY A 164 8.17 1.14 10.32
CA GLY A 164 7.99 1.14 8.86
C GLY A 164 7.52 -0.22 8.34
N VAL A 165 8.17 -1.31 8.75
CA VAL A 165 7.77 -2.68 8.39
C VAL A 165 6.34 -2.98 8.85
N VAL A 166 6.00 -2.67 10.10
CA VAL A 166 4.64 -2.88 10.63
C VAL A 166 3.59 -2.10 9.83
N LEU A 167 3.85 -0.83 9.54
CA LEU A 167 2.95 0.00 8.73
C LEU A 167 2.77 -0.56 7.32
N SER A 168 3.86 -0.99 6.68
CA SER A 168 3.82 -1.59 5.35
C SER A 168 3.04 -2.91 5.34
N ALA A 169 3.18 -3.75 6.37
CA ALA A 169 2.46 -5.01 6.50
C ALA A 169 0.96 -4.79 6.72
N MET A 170 0.60 -3.80 7.56
CA MET A 170 -0.79 -3.38 7.76
C MET A 170 -1.43 -2.87 6.46
N LEU A 171 -0.67 -2.10 5.67
CA LEU A 171 -1.10 -1.59 4.37
C LEU A 171 -1.34 -2.75 3.39
N GLY A 172 -0.42 -3.71 3.32
CA GLY A 172 -0.53 -4.92 2.50
C GLY A 172 -1.76 -5.78 2.87
N LYS A 173 -1.98 -6.04 4.16
CA LYS A 173 -3.13 -6.82 4.64
C LYS A 173 -4.47 -6.17 4.28
N ARG A 174 -4.58 -4.84 4.42
CA ARG A 174 -5.78 -4.08 4.02
C ARG A 174 -5.92 -3.92 2.50
N GLY A 175 -4.83 -4.07 1.76
CA GLY A 175 -4.82 -4.18 0.30
C GLY A 175 -5.42 -5.50 -0.18
N ALA A 176 -4.97 -6.61 0.41
CA ALA A 176 -5.42 -7.97 0.08
C ALA A 176 -6.93 -8.18 0.30
N SER A 177 -7.53 -7.55 1.32
CA SER A 177 -8.97 -7.67 1.57
C SER A 177 -9.86 -7.11 0.45
N LEU A 178 -9.33 -6.23 -0.41
CA LEU A 178 -10.05 -5.74 -1.59
C LEU A 178 -9.94 -6.70 -2.80
N LEU A 179 -8.89 -7.53 -2.86
CA LEU A 179 -8.68 -8.54 -3.90
C LEU A 179 -9.49 -9.81 -3.64
N VAL A 180 -9.74 -10.18 -2.38
CA VAL A 180 -10.54 -11.35 -2.00
C VAL A 180 -11.99 -11.27 -2.51
N VAL A 181 -12.45 -10.08 -2.88
CA VAL A 181 -13.79 -9.90 -3.47
C VAL A 181 -13.78 -10.09 -5.00
N LEU A 182 -12.59 -10.10 -5.62
CA LEU A 182 -12.39 -10.40 -7.04
C LEU A 182 -11.89 -11.83 -7.29
N ILE A 183 -11.20 -12.45 -6.32
CA ILE A 183 -10.47 -13.72 -6.48
C ILE A 183 -11.17 -14.92 -5.80
N LYS A 184 -12.40 -14.80 -5.27
CA LYS A 184 -13.16 -16.02 -4.92
C LYS A 184 -13.79 -16.68 -6.17
N ASP A 185 -12.94 -16.92 -7.17
CA ASP A 185 -13.12 -17.82 -8.30
C ASP A 185 -11.80 -18.61 -8.42
N HIS A 186 -11.79 -19.80 -7.84
CA HIS A 186 -11.10 -21.03 -8.26
C HIS A 186 -11.04 -22.00 -7.07
N SER A 187 -12.20 -22.51 -6.68
CA SER A 187 -12.43 -23.87 -6.18
C SER A 187 -13.93 -24.10 -6.11
#